data_AF-A0A2G5T5J3-F1
#
_entry.id   AF-A0A2G5T5J3-F1
#
_cell.length_a   1.000
_cell.length_b   1.000
_cell.length_c   1.000
_cell.angle_alpha   90.00
_cell.angle_beta   90.00
_cell.angle_gamma   90.00
#
_symmetry.space_group_name_H-M   'P 1'
#
loop_
_entity.id
_entity.type
_entity.pdbx_description
1 polymer ?
#
loop_
_entity_poly.entity_id
_entity_poly.type
_entity_poly.pdbx_seq_one_letter_code
_entity_poly.pdbx_strand_id
1 'polypeptide(L)'
;MNWLKLLRPTKVDCPAYDLANEQEESPIAAQINSEYGQMFKWLQNTTGMEPIDFWNINDLYDIQRELDHNMPQPSWLNQVFNGTTIMDHIRELKRITRNQEFNSPTKAKFRGGYLVNEFLKNMEDFKANKTQKNVMMYSSHDGTLSALLYALNVSNDQLVPYTATVLFELYDDDTVQLFYKNTTSTAYPLAIPGCLQICPYSNFLALLENVRVRSLDALYSLCGTYNSSTSSKAVATTTPHS
;
A
#
# COMPACT_ATOMS: atom_id res chain seq x y z
N MET A 1 -18.75 -4.18 -8.64
CA MET A 1 -17.52 -3.82 -7.91
C MET A 1 -16.41 -4.79 -8.30
N ASN A 2 -15.22 -4.32 -8.70
CA ASN A 2 -14.08 -5.21 -8.97
C ASN A 2 -13.17 -5.26 -7.73
N TRP A 3 -13.41 -6.23 -6.84
CA TRP A 3 -12.69 -6.37 -5.57
C TRP A 3 -11.19 -6.61 -5.74
N LEU A 4 -10.79 -7.30 -6.81
CA LEU A 4 -9.38 -7.55 -7.09
C LEU A 4 -8.63 -6.24 -7.36
N LYS A 5 -9.21 -5.32 -8.13
CA LYS A 5 -8.58 -4.02 -8.43
C LYS A 5 -8.61 -3.06 -7.24
N LEU A 6 -9.60 -3.20 -6.35
CA LEU A 6 -9.70 -2.42 -5.12
C LEU A 6 -8.68 -2.87 -4.07
N LEU A 7 -8.58 -4.18 -3.82
CA LEU A 7 -7.78 -4.75 -2.73
C LEU A 7 -6.42 -5.28 -3.19
N ARG A 8 -6.03 -5.02 -4.44
CA ARG A 8 -4.70 -5.32 -4.96
C ARG A 8 -4.30 -4.25 -5.97
N PRO A 9 -3.94 -3.05 -5.51
CA PRO A 9 -3.74 -1.90 -6.39
C PRO A 9 -2.61 -2.11 -7.39
N THR A 10 -1.61 -2.96 -7.07
CA THR A 10 -0.53 -3.38 -7.98
C THR A 10 -1.01 -4.20 -9.18
N LYS A 11 -2.26 -4.69 -9.19
CA LYS A 11 -2.86 -5.35 -10.36
C LYS A 11 -3.57 -4.40 -11.31
N VAL A 12 -3.64 -3.11 -11.01
CA VAL A 12 -4.12 -2.09 -11.94
C VAL A 12 -2.96 -1.72 -12.87
N ASP A 13 -3.19 -1.86 -14.18
CA ASP A 13 -2.28 -1.39 -15.22
C ASP A 13 -2.33 0.14 -15.27
N CYS A 14 -1.19 0.78 -15.05
CA CYS A 14 -1.13 2.22 -14.84
C CYS A 14 0.18 2.83 -15.35
N PRO A 15 0.32 3.04 -16.67
CA PRO A 15 1.51 3.64 -17.28
C PRO A 15 1.91 4.99 -16.68
N ALA A 16 0.93 5.81 -16.28
CA ALA A 16 1.20 7.09 -15.62
C ALA A 16 1.85 6.93 -14.22
N TYR A 17 1.45 5.89 -13.47
CA TYR A 17 2.13 5.51 -12.23
C TYR A 17 3.52 4.96 -12.55
N ASP A 18 3.65 4.07 -13.54
CA ASP A 18 4.92 3.39 -13.84
C ASP A 18 5.99 4.41 -14.20
N LEU A 19 5.64 5.42 -15.01
CA LEU A 19 6.53 6.53 -15.33
C LEU A 19 6.92 7.36 -14.10
N ALA A 20 5.96 7.71 -13.24
CA ALA A 20 6.24 8.47 -12.02
C ALA A 20 7.12 7.67 -11.04
N ASN A 21 6.87 6.37 -10.92
CA ASN A 21 7.66 5.47 -10.10
C ASN A 21 9.09 5.35 -10.63
N GLU A 22 9.27 5.09 -11.92
CA GLU A 22 10.58 4.93 -12.56
C GLU A 22 11.46 6.19 -12.41
N GLN A 23 10.87 7.38 -12.57
CA GLN A 23 11.57 8.64 -12.40
C GLN A 23 12.12 8.84 -10.99
N GLU A 24 11.35 8.45 -9.97
CA GLU A 24 11.77 8.58 -8.57
C GLU A 24 12.65 7.39 -8.13
N GLU A 25 12.43 6.19 -8.68
CA GLU A 25 13.08 4.94 -8.28
C GLU A 25 14.48 4.82 -8.85
N SER A 26 14.70 5.27 -10.09
CA SER A 26 16.01 5.21 -10.76
C SER A 26 17.15 5.86 -9.94
N PRO A 27 17.03 7.11 -9.42
CA PRO A 27 18.10 7.70 -8.61
C PRO A 27 18.30 6.96 -7.27
N ILE A 28 17.24 6.43 -6.67
CA ILE A 28 17.31 5.65 -5.42
C ILE A 28 18.04 4.33 -5.66
N ALA A 29 17.67 3.62 -6.72
CA ALA A 29 18.31 2.37 -7.13
C ALA A 29 19.80 2.59 -7.42
N ALA A 30 20.15 3.67 -8.13
CA ALA A 30 21.54 4.02 -8.40
C ALA A 30 22.33 4.30 -7.10
N GLN A 31 21.75 5.05 -6.17
CA GLN A 31 22.37 5.33 -4.87
C GLN A 31 22.60 4.03 -4.08
N ILE A 32 21.56 3.19 -3.93
CA ILE A 32 21.64 1.94 -3.17
C ILE A 32 22.63 0.96 -3.81
N ASN A 33 22.59 0.81 -5.13
CA ASN A 33 23.52 -0.07 -5.83
C ASN A 33 24.97 0.39 -5.66
N SER A 34 25.20 1.71 -5.59
CA SER A 34 26.54 2.23 -5.29
C SER A 34 26.94 2.01 -3.83
N GLU A 35 26.04 2.22 -2.88
CA GLU A 35 26.33 2.13 -1.44
C GLU A 35 26.50 0.68 -0.97
N TYR A 36 25.63 -0.22 -1.45
CA TYR A 36 25.59 -1.63 -1.06
C TYR A 36 26.29 -2.57 -2.04
N GLY A 37 26.88 -2.04 -3.12
CA GLY A 37 27.45 -2.86 -4.21
C GLY A 37 28.47 -3.91 -3.75
N GLN A 38 29.30 -3.59 -2.75
CA GLN A 38 30.23 -4.57 -2.17
C GLN A 38 29.50 -5.69 -1.43
N MET A 39 28.47 -5.35 -0.64
CA MET A 39 27.63 -6.33 0.07
C MET A 39 26.88 -7.22 -0.92
N PHE A 40 26.30 -6.63 -1.98
CA PHE A 40 25.59 -7.35 -3.02
C PHE A 40 26.49 -8.37 -3.73
N LYS A 41 27.70 -7.96 -4.16
CA LYS A 41 28.66 -8.88 -4.76
C LYS A 41 29.06 -10.01 -3.80
N TRP A 42 29.24 -9.69 -2.52
CA TRP A 42 29.54 -10.70 -1.51
C TRP A 42 28.36 -11.67 -1.29
N LEU A 43 27.13 -11.17 -1.26
CA LEU A 43 25.92 -11.99 -1.16
C LEU A 43 25.80 -12.92 -2.37
N GLN A 44 26.06 -12.45 -3.60
CA GLN A 44 25.99 -13.28 -4.81
C GLN A 44 26.91 -14.49 -4.69
N ASN A 45 28.16 -14.27 -4.26
CA ASN A 45 29.13 -15.36 -4.04
C ASN A 45 28.72 -16.30 -2.89
N THR A 46 28.01 -15.78 -1.89
CA THR A 46 27.64 -16.53 -0.68
C THR A 46 26.37 -17.37 -0.88
N THR A 47 25.38 -16.83 -1.58
CA THR A 47 24.06 -17.45 -1.78
C THR A 47 23.95 -18.17 -3.12
N GLY A 48 24.80 -17.84 -4.10
CA GLY A 48 24.70 -18.31 -5.49
C GLY A 48 23.55 -17.67 -6.28
N MET A 49 22.85 -16.67 -5.71
CA MET A 49 21.82 -15.92 -6.41
C MET A 49 22.45 -14.84 -7.28
N GLU A 50 22.08 -14.80 -8.56
CA GLU A 50 22.52 -13.75 -9.50
C GLU A 50 21.36 -13.29 -10.39
N PRO A 51 21.15 -11.97 -10.57
CA PRO A 51 21.84 -10.87 -9.89
C PRO A 51 21.33 -10.63 -8.44
N ILE A 52 22.11 -9.87 -7.66
CA ILE A 52 21.65 -9.20 -6.42
C ILE A 52 21.94 -7.70 -6.56
N ASP A 53 20.90 -6.88 -6.47
CA ASP A 53 20.88 -5.43 -6.58
C ASP A 53 19.57 -4.89 -5.96
N PHE A 54 19.33 -3.58 -6.07
CA PHE A 54 18.12 -2.93 -5.58
C PHE A 54 16.81 -3.60 -6.03
N TRP A 55 16.75 -4.14 -7.25
CA TRP A 55 15.52 -4.64 -7.88
C TRP A 55 15.11 -6.03 -7.39
N ASN A 56 16.06 -6.86 -7.01
CA ASN A 56 15.85 -8.27 -6.66
C ASN A 56 16.24 -8.61 -5.20
N ILE A 57 16.77 -7.64 -4.42
CA ILE A 57 17.09 -7.86 -3.00
C ILE A 57 15.88 -8.37 -2.18
N ASN A 58 14.67 -8.07 -2.65
CA ASN A 58 13.42 -8.55 -2.07
C ASN A 58 13.31 -10.08 -2.06
N ASP A 59 13.96 -10.78 -2.98
CA ASP A 59 13.94 -12.25 -3.05
C ASP A 59 14.73 -12.87 -1.89
N LEU A 60 15.74 -12.16 -1.36
CA LEU A 60 16.47 -12.58 -0.16
C LEU A 60 15.68 -12.34 1.13
N TYR A 61 14.79 -11.35 1.15
CA TYR A 61 14.04 -11.01 2.35
C TYR A 61 13.12 -12.13 2.84
N ASP A 62 12.70 -13.04 1.96
CA ASP A 62 11.83 -14.16 2.33
C ASP A 62 12.41 -15.06 3.43
N ILE A 63 13.74 -15.04 3.63
CA ILE A 63 14.42 -15.70 4.76
C ILE A 63 13.94 -15.19 6.13
N GLN A 64 13.37 -13.98 6.21
CA GLN A 64 12.73 -13.47 7.42
C GLN A 64 11.64 -14.42 7.93
N ARG A 65 10.93 -15.10 7.04
CA ARG A 65 9.89 -16.05 7.43
C ARG A 65 10.47 -17.25 8.17
N GLU A 66 11.67 -17.68 7.82
CA GLU A 66 12.36 -18.77 8.52
C GLU A 66 12.76 -18.35 9.94
N LEU A 67 13.25 -17.11 10.08
CA LEU A 67 13.55 -16.49 11.38
C LEU A 67 12.30 -16.41 12.27
N ASP A 68 11.18 -15.96 11.72
CA ASP A 68 9.90 -15.86 12.45
C ASP A 68 9.42 -17.21 12.99
N HIS A 69 9.84 -18.32 12.36
CA HIS A 69 9.49 -19.69 12.76
C HIS A 69 10.62 -20.44 13.47
N ASN A 70 11.66 -19.74 13.93
CA ASN A 70 12.81 -20.31 14.64
C ASN A 70 13.52 -21.44 13.86
N MET A 71 13.53 -21.36 12.54
CA MET A 71 14.23 -22.34 11.70
C MET A 71 15.76 -22.12 11.74
N PRO A 72 16.57 -23.17 11.58
CA PRO A 72 18.03 -23.04 11.51
C PRO A 72 18.44 -22.09 10.39
N GLN A 73 19.34 -21.14 10.70
CA GLN A 73 19.76 -20.12 9.77
C GLN A 73 21.23 -20.30 9.35
N PRO A 74 21.58 -19.90 8.12
CA PRO A 74 22.96 -19.91 7.69
C PRO A 74 23.77 -18.85 8.47
N SER A 75 25.02 -19.16 8.76
CA SER A 75 25.89 -18.31 9.61
C SER A 75 26.15 -16.91 9.02
N TRP A 76 26.01 -16.77 7.70
CA TRP A 76 26.27 -15.51 6.99
C TRP A 76 25.29 -14.39 7.33
N LEU A 77 24.06 -14.71 7.78
CA LEU A 77 23.06 -13.69 8.15
C LEU A 77 23.50 -12.79 9.31
N ASN A 78 24.27 -13.36 10.25
CA ASN A 78 24.76 -12.65 11.43
C ASN A 78 26.10 -11.94 11.19
N GLN A 79 26.68 -12.03 9.99
CA GLN A 79 27.90 -11.29 9.68
C GLN A 79 27.59 -9.79 9.69
N VAL A 80 28.59 -8.99 10.10
CA VAL A 80 28.43 -7.54 10.22
C VAL A 80 28.96 -6.87 8.97
N PHE A 81 28.15 -6.01 8.38
CA PHE A 81 28.52 -5.09 7.31
C PHE A 81 28.15 -3.68 7.78
N ASN A 82 29.05 -2.70 7.65
CA ASN A 82 28.80 -1.30 8.04
C ASN A 82 28.12 -1.09 9.42
N GLY A 83 28.48 -1.91 10.41
CA GLY A 83 28.02 -1.77 11.80
C GLY A 83 26.75 -2.51 12.20
N THR A 84 26.02 -3.12 11.26
CA THR A 84 24.80 -3.93 11.52
C THR A 84 24.88 -5.29 10.82
N THR A 85 23.96 -6.21 11.13
CA THR A 85 23.98 -7.55 10.53
C THR A 85 23.54 -7.52 9.07
N ILE A 86 23.95 -8.51 8.28
CA ILE A 86 23.46 -8.70 6.91
C ILE A 86 21.92 -8.78 6.89
N MET A 87 21.31 -9.48 7.85
CA MET A 87 19.86 -9.54 7.93
C MET A 87 19.22 -8.17 8.14
N ASP A 88 19.81 -7.31 8.98
CA ASP A 88 19.30 -5.95 9.20
C ASP A 88 19.39 -5.10 7.93
N HIS A 89 20.46 -5.24 7.14
CA HIS A 89 20.54 -4.61 5.82
C HIS A 89 19.48 -5.12 4.86
N ILE A 90 19.23 -6.43 4.81
CA ILE A 90 18.18 -7.02 3.97
C ILE A 90 16.80 -6.47 4.37
N ARG A 91 16.51 -6.34 5.68
CA ARG A 91 15.27 -5.74 6.18
C ARG A 91 15.13 -4.28 5.76
N GLU A 92 16.21 -3.51 5.89
CA GLU A 92 16.19 -2.09 5.53
C GLU A 92 16.01 -1.89 4.03
N LEU A 93 16.72 -2.65 3.20
CA LEU A 93 16.56 -2.62 1.75
C LEU A 93 15.15 -3.04 1.32
N LYS A 94 14.56 -4.06 1.97
CA LYS A 94 13.15 -4.42 1.76
C LYS A 94 12.21 -3.26 2.11
N ARG A 95 12.47 -2.57 3.22
CA ARG A 95 11.69 -1.41 3.66
C ARG A 95 11.76 -0.28 2.63
N ILE A 96 12.96 0.04 2.14
CA ILE A 96 13.16 1.10 1.16
C ILE A 96 12.46 0.77 -0.17
N THR A 97 12.69 -0.43 -0.73
CA THR A 97 12.07 -0.82 -2.01
C THR A 97 10.54 -0.83 -1.91
N ARG A 98 9.97 -1.35 -0.82
CA ARG A 98 8.52 -1.34 -0.58
C ARG A 98 7.96 0.09 -0.47
N ASN A 99 8.62 0.94 0.32
CA ASN A 99 8.17 2.32 0.52
C ASN A 99 8.20 3.13 -0.78
N GLN A 100 9.22 2.88 -1.61
CA GLN A 100 9.39 3.57 -2.87
C GLN A 100 8.21 3.41 -3.83
N GLU A 101 7.42 2.33 -3.73
CA GLU A 101 6.22 2.16 -4.55
C GLU A 101 5.10 3.19 -4.22
N PHE A 102 5.17 3.89 -3.08
CA PHE A 102 4.04 4.68 -2.56
C PHE A 102 4.40 6.07 -2.01
N ASN A 103 5.68 6.30 -1.67
CA ASN A 103 6.21 7.47 -0.94
C ASN A 103 6.20 8.82 -1.70
N SER A 104 5.21 9.06 -2.56
CA SER A 104 4.93 10.41 -3.09
C SER A 104 3.43 10.62 -3.24
N PRO A 105 2.91 11.86 -3.11
CA PRO A 105 1.48 12.13 -3.24
C PRO A 105 0.86 11.60 -4.54
N THR A 106 1.63 11.65 -5.63
CA THR A 106 1.25 11.13 -6.94
C THR A 106 1.10 9.61 -6.91
N LYS A 107 2.13 8.88 -6.46
CA LYS A 107 2.12 7.40 -6.38
C LYS A 107 1.05 6.90 -5.41
N ALA A 108 0.93 7.55 -4.26
CA ALA A 108 -0.08 7.27 -3.26
C ALA A 108 -1.51 7.44 -3.81
N LYS A 109 -1.77 8.49 -4.61
CA LYS A 109 -3.07 8.68 -5.28
C LYS A 109 -3.39 7.56 -6.26
N PHE A 110 -2.41 7.14 -7.09
CA PHE A 110 -2.61 6.05 -8.04
C PHE A 110 -2.89 4.70 -7.36
N ARG A 111 -2.14 4.37 -6.30
CA ARG A 111 -2.22 3.04 -5.67
C ARG A 111 -3.20 2.98 -4.50
N GLY A 112 -3.41 4.05 -3.74
CA GLY A 112 -4.28 4.07 -2.56
C GLY A 112 -5.60 4.83 -2.74
N GLY A 113 -5.67 5.77 -3.69
CA GLY A 113 -6.80 6.70 -3.80
C GLY A 113 -8.15 6.04 -4.08
N TYR A 114 -8.19 4.91 -4.80
CA TYR A 114 -9.43 4.16 -5.04
C TYR A 114 -9.92 3.43 -3.78
N LEU A 115 -8.99 2.94 -2.94
CA LEU A 115 -9.32 2.34 -1.66
C LEU A 115 -9.76 3.40 -0.63
N VAL A 116 -9.12 4.57 -0.61
CA VAL A 116 -9.58 5.72 0.19
C VAL A 116 -11.04 6.03 -0.16
N ASN A 117 -11.36 6.12 -1.45
CA ASN A 117 -12.73 6.38 -1.89
C ASN A 117 -13.73 5.34 -1.38
N GLU A 118 -13.37 4.06 -1.31
CA GLU A 118 -14.27 3.03 -0.77
C GLU A 118 -14.64 3.31 0.68
N PHE A 119 -13.67 3.64 1.54
CA PHE A 119 -13.95 3.99 2.93
C PHE A 119 -14.83 5.25 3.04
N LEU A 120 -14.54 6.28 2.26
CA LEU A 120 -15.35 7.50 2.25
C LEU A 120 -16.78 7.24 1.77
N LYS A 121 -16.92 6.46 0.69
CA LYS A 121 -18.20 6.09 0.11
C LYS A 121 -19.03 5.28 1.10
N ASN A 122 -18.42 4.38 1.84
CA ASN A 122 -19.08 3.60 2.89
C ASN A 122 -19.70 4.50 3.97
N MET A 123 -18.96 5.51 4.43
CA MET A 123 -19.49 6.50 5.39
C MET A 123 -20.61 7.35 4.78
N GLU A 124 -20.44 7.82 3.54
CA GLU A 124 -21.45 8.59 2.81
C GLU A 124 -22.74 7.79 2.62
N ASP A 125 -22.63 6.52 2.22
CA ASP A 125 -23.78 5.63 2.03
C ASP A 125 -24.51 5.37 3.35
N PHE A 126 -23.77 5.20 4.46
CA PHE A 126 -24.35 5.03 5.79
C PHE A 126 -25.13 6.29 6.20
N LYS A 127 -24.52 7.48 6.12
CA LYS A 127 -25.18 8.75 6.44
C LYS A 127 -26.37 9.07 5.53
N ALA A 128 -26.33 8.61 4.28
CA ALA A 128 -27.43 8.76 3.33
C ALA A 128 -28.53 7.68 3.48
N ASN A 129 -28.47 6.82 4.52
CA ASN A 129 -29.38 5.69 4.73
C ASN A 129 -29.45 4.72 3.54
N LYS A 130 -28.39 4.63 2.72
CA LYS A 130 -28.29 3.69 1.59
C LYS A 130 -27.84 2.31 2.02
N THR A 131 -27.29 2.17 3.23
CA THR A 131 -26.86 0.91 3.83
C THR A 131 -27.15 0.93 5.33
N GLN A 132 -27.36 -0.26 5.91
CA GLN A 132 -27.50 -0.49 7.36
C GLN A 132 -26.34 -1.36 7.89
N LYS A 133 -25.27 -1.53 7.10
CA LYS A 133 -24.10 -2.30 7.49
C LYS A 133 -23.23 -1.47 8.43
N ASN A 134 -23.16 -1.91 9.69
CA ASN A 134 -22.36 -1.23 10.73
C ASN A 134 -20.86 -1.59 10.66
N VAL A 135 -20.51 -2.70 10.00
CA VAL A 135 -19.11 -3.15 9.89
C VAL A 135 -18.84 -3.66 8.48
N MET A 136 -17.70 -3.25 7.93
CA MET A 136 -17.16 -3.72 6.65
C MET A 136 -15.70 -4.11 6.83
N MET A 137 -15.35 -5.33 6.43
CA MET A 137 -14.02 -5.89 6.58
C MET A 137 -13.41 -6.21 5.22
N TYR A 138 -12.18 -5.76 5.01
CA TYR A 138 -11.42 -5.97 3.78
C TYR A 138 -10.13 -6.72 4.10
N SER A 139 -10.06 -8.00 3.73
CA SER A 139 -8.83 -8.79 3.87
C SER A 139 -7.95 -8.60 2.65
N SER A 140 -6.69 -8.21 2.85
CA SER A 140 -5.77 -7.85 1.76
C SER A 140 -4.30 -8.12 2.13
N HIS A 141 -3.37 -7.45 1.46
CA HIS A 141 -1.94 -7.63 1.53
C HIS A 141 -1.24 -6.40 2.15
N ASP A 142 0.00 -6.60 2.58
CA ASP A 142 0.92 -5.55 3.06
C ASP A 142 0.95 -4.34 2.12
N GLY A 143 1.15 -4.55 0.82
CA GLY A 143 1.22 -3.47 -0.16
C GLY A 143 -0.07 -2.66 -0.31
N THR A 144 -1.24 -3.27 -0.04
CA THR A 144 -2.52 -2.56 -0.05
C THR A 144 -2.62 -1.63 1.17
N LEU A 145 -2.19 -2.11 2.34
CA LEU A 145 -2.17 -1.30 3.56
C LEU A 145 -1.12 -0.19 3.44
N SER A 146 0.06 -0.47 2.88
CA SER A 146 1.06 0.56 2.57
C SER A 146 0.48 1.65 1.67
N ALA A 147 -0.12 1.27 0.54
CA ALA A 147 -0.76 2.21 -0.38
C ALA A 147 -1.84 3.07 0.32
N LEU A 148 -2.65 2.46 1.19
CA LEU A 148 -3.66 3.17 1.97
C LEU A 148 -3.04 4.17 2.95
N LEU A 149 -2.05 3.75 3.74
CA LEU A 149 -1.39 4.60 4.75
C LEU A 149 -0.67 5.80 4.11
N TYR A 150 0.00 5.60 2.97
CA TYR A 150 0.60 6.70 2.21
C TYR A 150 -0.46 7.62 1.59
N ALA A 151 -1.57 7.08 1.07
CA ALA A 151 -2.66 7.89 0.52
C ALA A 151 -3.36 8.76 1.59
N LEU A 152 -3.45 8.26 2.83
CA LEU A 152 -3.95 9.01 3.98
C LEU A 152 -2.91 9.97 4.57
N ASN A 153 -1.65 9.92 4.09
CA ASN A 153 -0.51 10.68 4.61
C ASN A 153 -0.23 10.42 6.11
N VAL A 154 -0.31 9.15 6.51
CA VAL A 154 -0.11 8.68 7.90
C VAL A 154 0.80 7.44 7.98
N SER A 155 1.53 7.14 6.90
CA SER A 155 2.59 6.12 6.89
C SER A 155 3.64 6.43 7.96
N ASN A 156 4.12 5.40 8.65
CA ASN A 156 5.29 5.47 9.53
C ASN A 156 6.57 4.90 8.86
N ASP A 157 6.47 4.66 7.55
CA ASP A 157 7.52 4.14 6.68
C ASP A 157 8.10 2.79 7.12
N GLN A 158 7.35 2.04 7.95
CA GLN A 158 7.68 0.68 8.33
C GLN A 158 6.95 -0.33 7.42
N LEU A 159 7.54 -1.52 7.29
CA LEU A 159 6.87 -2.65 6.66
C LEU A 159 5.59 -2.99 7.44
N VAL A 160 4.52 -3.31 6.72
CA VAL A 160 3.25 -3.70 7.32
C VAL A 160 3.38 -5.14 7.85
N PRO A 161 3.25 -5.37 9.16
CA PRO A 161 3.41 -6.70 9.73
C PRO A 161 2.18 -7.58 9.50
N TYR A 162 2.31 -8.88 9.76
CA TYR A 162 1.19 -9.81 9.73
C TYR A 162 0.06 -9.37 10.66
N THR A 163 -1.18 -9.58 10.23
CA THR A 163 -2.41 -9.23 10.96
C THR A 163 -2.61 -7.72 11.21
N ALA A 164 -1.79 -6.87 10.60
CA ALA A 164 -1.95 -5.43 10.74
C ALA A 164 -3.32 -4.98 10.21
N THR A 165 -3.94 -4.02 10.90
CA THR A 165 -5.31 -3.57 10.62
C THR A 165 -5.39 -2.05 10.70
N VAL A 166 -5.96 -1.43 9.66
CA VAL A 166 -6.34 0.00 9.68
C VAL A 166 -7.85 0.07 9.92
N LEU A 167 -8.26 0.79 10.95
CA LEU A 167 -9.66 0.96 11.31
C LEU A 167 -10.12 2.38 10.97
N PHE A 168 -11.33 2.49 10.45
CA PHE A 168 -12.03 3.74 10.23
C PHE A 168 -13.35 3.65 10.99
N GLU A 169 -13.55 4.54 11.95
CA GLU A 169 -14.74 4.56 12.79
C GLU A 169 -15.48 5.87 12.58
N LEU A 170 -16.77 5.79 12.24
CA LEU A 170 -17.69 6.91 12.14
C LEU A 170 -18.61 6.88 13.36
N TYR A 171 -18.67 7.98 14.10
CA TYR A 171 -19.42 8.13 15.34
C TYR A 171 -20.73 8.91 15.12
N ASP A 172 -21.69 8.74 16.04
CA ASP A 172 -23.01 9.40 16.00
C ASP A 172 -22.95 10.93 16.10
N ASP A 173 -21.86 11.47 16.66
CA ASP A 173 -21.61 12.92 16.77
C ASP A 173 -20.95 13.51 15.51
N ASP A 174 -20.98 12.78 14.39
CA ASP A 174 -20.38 13.16 13.11
C ASP A 174 -18.86 13.36 13.18
N THR A 175 -18.18 12.58 14.01
CA THR A 175 -16.72 12.50 14.04
C THR A 175 -16.21 11.19 13.44
N VAL A 176 -15.00 11.25 12.90
CA VAL A 176 -14.27 10.12 12.33
C VAL A 176 -12.95 9.95 13.09
N GLN A 177 -12.66 8.70 13.47
CA GLN A 177 -11.39 8.34 14.10
C GLN A 177 -10.72 7.21 13.30
N LEU A 178 -9.39 7.29 13.19
CA LEU A 178 -8.58 6.29 12.52
C LEU A 178 -7.66 5.62 13.52
N PHE A 179 -7.49 4.32 13.38
CA PHE A 179 -6.55 3.56 14.19
C PHE A 179 -5.70 2.64 13.33
N TYR A 180 -4.47 2.41 13.76
CA TYR A 180 -3.61 1.40 13.18
C TYR A 180 -3.17 0.41 14.26
N LYS A 181 -3.48 -0.86 14.04
CA LYS A 181 -2.97 -1.97 14.83
C LYS A 181 -1.87 -2.64 14.04
N ASN A 182 -0.62 -2.36 14.37
CA ASN A 182 0.56 -2.99 13.76
C ASN A 182 1.36 -3.83 14.77
N THR A 183 0.85 -4.00 15.98
CA THR A 183 1.40 -4.90 17.01
C THR A 183 0.30 -5.84 17.52
N THR A 184 0.68 -6.78 18.38
CA THR A 184 -0.25 -7.75 18.97
C THR A 184 -1.12 -7.18 20.10
N SER A 185 -0.78 -6.03 20.68
CA SER A 185 -1.46 -5.48 21.86
C SER A 185 -2.65 -4.58 21.53
N THR A 186 -2.40 -3.39 21.00
CA THR A 186 -3.41 -2.32 20.92
C THR A 186 -3.31 -1.53 19.63
N ALA A 187 -4.46 -1.18 19.05
CA ALA A 187 -4.52 -0.20 17.98
C ALA A 187 -4.18 1.20 18.55
N TYR A 188 -3.37 1.98 17.83
CA TYR A 188 -3.07 3.36 18.22
C TYR A 188 -3.77 4.34 17.26
N PRO A 189 -4.18 5.51 17.75
CA PRO A 189 -4.87 6.50 16.93
C PRO A 189 -3.94 7.10 15.88
N LEU A 190 -4.48 7.33 14.69
CA LEU A 190 -3.87 8.10 13.61
C LEU A 190 -4.62 9.42 13.47
N ALA A 191 -3.90 10.48 13.09
CA ALA A 191 -4.48 11.77 12.74
C ALA A 191 -4.15 12.10 11.30
N ILE A 192 -5.17 12.35 10.48
CA ILE A 192 -4.96 12.88 9.13
C ILE A 192 -4.35 14.28 9.25
N PRO A 193 -3.27 14.59 8.51
CA PRO A 193 -2.69 15.92 8.51
C PRO A 193 -3.75 17.00 8.20
N GLY A 194 -3.83 18.03 9.05
CA GLY A 194 -4.89 19.05 8.99
C GLY A 194 -6.12 18.74 9.85
N CYS A 195 -6.10 17.66 10.63
CA CYS A 195 -7.14 17.33 11.61
C CYS A 195 -6.57 16.85 12.95
N LEU A 196 -7.42 16.82 13.98
CA LEU A 196 -7.15 16.12 15.24
C LEU A 196 -7.50 14.63 15.10
N GLN A 197 -7.12 13.82 16.10
CA GLN A 197 -7.48 12.39 16.16
C GLN A 197 -8.99 12.16 16.08
N ILE A 198 -9.76 13.04 16.72
CA ILE A 198 -11.22 13.13 16.58
C ILE A 198 -11.51 14.16 15.48
N CYS A 199 -11.76 13.68 14.26
CA CYS A 199 -11.87 14.53 13.09
C CYS A 199 -13.34 14.77 12.71
N PRO A 200 -13.84 16.01 12.62
CA PRO A 200 -15.19 16.25 12.11
C PRO A 200 -15.36 15.63 10.71
N TYR A 201 -16.43 14.90 10.48
CA TYR A 201 -16.68 14.16 9.23
C TYR A 201 -16.54 15.03 7.98
N SER A 202 -17.07 16.26 8.00
CA SER A 202 -16.97 17.20 6.88
C SER A 202 -15.51 17.60 6.58
N ASN A 203 -14.71 17.83 7.63
CA ASN A 203 -13.29 18.14 7.49
C ASN A 203 -12.51 16.92 6.99
N PHE A 204 -12.83 15.73 7.51
CA PHE A 204 -12.22 14.47 7.09
C PHE A 204 -12.41 14.22 5.59
N LEU A 205 -13.63 14.40 5.07
CA LEU A 205 -13.91 14.31 3.64
C LEU A 205 -13.11 15.34 2.83
N ALA A 206 -13.08 16.60 3.28
CA ALA A 206 -12.41 17.69 2.57
C ALA A 206 -10.90 17.45 2.45
N LEU A 207 -10.26 16.99 3.54
CA LEU A 207 -8.82 16.70 3.56
C LEU A 207 -8.43 15.55 2.61
N LEU A 208 -9.33 14.59 2.40
CA LEU A 208 -9.07 13.41 1.56
C LEU A 208 -9.56 13.55 0.12
N GLU A 209 -10.26 14.63 -0.23
CA GLU A 209 -10.81 14.80 -1.58
C GLU A 209 -9.73 14.80 -2.67
N ASN A 210 -8.56 15.40 -2.39
CA ASN A 210 -7.47 15.47 -3.37
C ASN A 210 -6.85 14.10 -3.71
N VAL A 211 -6.85 13.16 -2.77
CA VAL A 211 -6.32 11.80 -2.98
C VAL A 211 -7.40 10.83 -3.45
N ARG A 212 -8.68 11.14 -3.25
CA ARG A 212 -9.82 10.31 -3.60
C ARG A 212 -9.89 10.03 -5.10
N VAL A 213 -10.04 8.75 -5.46
CA VAL A 213 -10.33 8.31 -6.84
C VAL A 213 -11.70 7.63 -6.87
N ARG A 214 -12.70 8.32 -7.44
CA ARG A 214 -14.13 8.01 -7.22
C ARG A 214 -14.65 6.72 -7.84
N SER A 215 -13.95 6.18 -8.83
CA SER A 215 -14.32 4.95 -9.51
C SER A 215 -13.11 4.28 -10.15
N LEU A 216 -13.27 3.01 -10.53
CA LEU A 216 -12.26 2.31 -11.32
C LEU A 216 -12.05 2.99 -12.69
N ASP A 217 -13.11 3.51 -13.30
CA ASP A 217 -13.01 4.27 -14.56
C ASP A 217 -12.20 5.56 -14.38
N ALA A 218 -12.42 6.29 -13.28
CA ALA A 218 -11.61 7.46 -12.94
C ALA A 218 -10.14 7.07 -12.71
N LEU A 219 -9.88 5.92 -12.09
CA LEU A 219 -8.53 5.40 -11.94
C LEU A 219 -7.89 5.10 -13.31
N TYR A 220 -8.61 4.41 -14.21
CA TYR A 220 -8.12 4.17 -15.56
C TYR A 220 -7.90 5.46 -16.35
N SER A 221 -8.74 6.47 -16.18
CA SER A 221 -8.52 7.78 -16.81
C SER A 221 -7.25 8.45 -16.27
N LEU A 222 -7.02 8.43 -14.95
CA LEU A 222 -5.80 8.93 -14.34
C LEU A 222 -4.56 8.17 -14.84
N CYS A 223 -4.69 6.86 -15.01
CA CYS A 223 -3.63 5.98 -15.50
C CYS A 223 -3.34 6.11 -17.00
N GLY A 224 -4.20 6.78 -17.77
CA GLY A 224 -4.08 6.84 -19.24
C GLY A 224 -4.53 5.56 -19.96
N THR A 225 -5.28 4.67 -19.29
CA THR A 225 -5.71 3.36 -19.81
C THR A 225 -7.22 3.26 -20.02
N TYR A 226 -7.95 4.37 -19.85
CA TYR A 226 -9.40 4.38 -20.06
C TYR A 226 -9.77 4.09 -21.51
N ASN A 227 -10.59 3.06 -21.72
CA ASN A 227 -11.12 2.72 -23.03
C ASN A 227 -12.66 2.71 -23.00
N SER A 228 -13.27 3.73 -23.61
CA SER A 228 -14.73 3.95 -23.64
C SER A 228 -15.53 2.82 -24.29
N SER A 229 -14.88 1.90 -25.01
CA SER A 229 -15.52 0.77 -25.69
C SER A 229 -15.93 -0.41 -24.79
N THR A 230 -15.50 -0.42 -23.51
CA THR A 230 -15.82 -1.49 -22.56
C THR A 230 -17.01 -1.18 -21.65
N SER A 231 -17.29 0.10 -21.37
CA SER A 231 -18.40 0.52 -20.49
C SER A 231 -19.80 0.43 -21.15
N SER A 232 -19.86 0.29 -22.48
CA SER A 232 -21.12 0.21 -23.24
C SER A 232 -21.70 -1.21 -23.37
N LYS A 233 -21.00 -2.26 -22.92
CA LYS A 233 -21.50 -3.66 -22.97
C LYS A 233 -22.36 -4.09 -21.79
N ALA A 234 -22.58 -3.24 -20.79
CA ALA A 234 -23.39 -3.57 -19.61
C ALA A 234 -24.90 -3.23 -19.76
N VAL A 235 -25.32 -2.61 -20.87
CA VAL A 235 -26.73 -2.25 -21.12
C VAL A 235 -27.17 -2.81 -22.46
N ALA A 236 -27.44 -4.10 -22.50
CA ALA A 236 -28.18 -4.73 -23.59
C ALA A 236 -29.20 -5.73 -22.99
N THR A 237 -30.37 -5.17 -22.66
CA THR A 237 -31.71 -5.76 -22.85
C THR A 237 -31.86 -7.29 -22.70
N THR A 238 -32.42 -7.72 -21.58
CA THR A 238 -33.25 -8.93 -21.52
C THR A 238 -34.71 -8.56 -21.73
N THR A 239 -35.24 -8.79 -22.93
CA THR A 239 -36.67 -8.88 -23.20
C THR A 239 -37.21 -10.23 -22.65
N PRO A 240 -38.40 -10.25 -22.02
CA PRO A 240 -39.00 -11.49 -21.57
C PRO A 240 -39.75 -12.17 -22.72
N HIS A 241 -39.48 -13.46 -22.96
CA HIS A 241 -40.37 -14.31 -23.72
C HIS A 241 -41.22 -15.16 -22.78
N SER A 242 -42.51 -15.14 -23.09
CA SER A 242 -43.64 -15.93 -22.60
C SER A 242 -43.39 -17.42 -22.49
#